data_AF-A0A3S5J466-F1
#
_entry.id   AF-A0A3S5J466-F1
#
_cell.length_a   1.000
_cell.length_b   1.000
_cell.length_c   1.000
_cell.angle_alpha   90.00
_cell.angle_beta   90.00
_cell.angle_gamma   90.00
#
_symmetry.space_group_name_H-M   'P 1'
#
loop_
_entity.id
_entity.type
_entity.pdbx_description
1 polymer ?
#
loop_
_entity_poly.entity_id
_entity_poly.type
_entity_poly.pdbx_seq_one_letter_code
_entity_poly.pdbx_strand_id
1 'polypeptide(L)'
;MVSRVSRPMSVAALCFGLLLLGGCQRGWIPTPGAEQSRTGAGSDDALRRLELRLDQLERRLEDQSKGAAPKDARTPAGPLQSLTLRIGSDDDRLRLYWADGQRSDLSCSKEGTGVWACG
;
A
#
# COMPACT_ATOMS: atom_id res chain seq x y z
N MET A 1 -26.19 -60.43 15.38
CA MET A 1 -26.26 -61.30 14.17
C MET A 1 -27.01 -60.52 13.11
N VAL A 2 -26.34 -59.72 12.27
CA VAL A 2 -25.57 -60.13 11.07
C VAL A 2 -26.50 -60.64 9.98
N SER A 3 -26.74 -59.74 9.01
CA SER A 3 -26.92 -60.01 7.58
C SER A 3 -28.23 -60.70 7.16
N ARG A 4 -28.79 -60.52 5.95
CA ARG A 4 -28.26 -60.19 4.61
C ARG A 4 -29.35 -59.41 3.87
N VAL A 5 -29.05 -58.29 3.21
CA VAL A 5 -28.46 -58.20 1.87
C VAL A 5 -29.13 -59.14 0.87
N SER A 6 -29.94 -58.56 -0.01
CA SER A 6 -29.81 -58.83 -1.45
C SER A 6 -30.42 -57.66 -2.21
N ARG A 7 -29.64 -57.04 -3.11
CA ARG A 7 -30.00 -56.79 -4.52
C ARG A 7 -29.04 -55.79 -5.20
N PRO A 8 -28.93 -55.85 -6.54
CA PRO A 8 -27.67 -56.10 -7.22
C PRO A 8 -27.06 -54.87 -7.92
N MET A 9 -25.83 -55.09 -8.35
CA MET A 9 -24.91 -54.26 -9.13
C MET A 9 -25.44 -53.72 -10.47
N SER A 10 -24.68 -52.72 -10.94
CA SER A 10 -24.58 -52.13 -12.27
C SER A 10 -25.55 -50.96 -12.49
N VAL A 11 -25.10 -49.76 -12.83
CA VAL A 11 -24.28 -49.43 -14.01
C VAL A 11 -23.34 -48.25 -13.73
N ALA A 12 -22.23 -48.27 -14.47
CA ALA A 12 -21.06 -47.43 -14.40
C ALA A 12 -21.26 -45.93 -14.74
N ALA A 13 -20.24 -45.17 -14.33
CA ALA A 13 -19.71 -43.92 -14.90
C ALA A 13 -20.56 -42.65 -14.72
N LEU A 14 -20.27 -41.82 -13.71
CA LEU A 14 -19.28 -40.71 -13.74
C LEU A 14 -19.47 -39.74 -14.93
N CYS A 15 -20.42 -38.81 -14.77
CA CYS A 15 -20.24 -37.44 -15.24
C CYS A 15 -20.49 -36.49 -14.06
N PHE A 16 -19.37 -35.97 -13.56
CA PHE A 16 -19.24 -34.74 -12.80
C PHE A 16 -19.99 -33.58 -13.49
N GLY A 17 -20.65 -32.71 -12.72
CA GLY A 17 -20.94 -31.34 -13.16
C GLY A 17 -22.39 -30.88 -13.01
N LEU A 18 -22.57 -29.90 -12.13
CA LEU A 18 -23.69 -28.96 -12.04
C LEU A 18 -25.04 -29.46 -11.50
N LEU A 19 -25.14 -29.48 -10.17
CA LEU A 19 -26.42 -29.39 -9.45
C LEU A 19 -26.30 -28.36 -8.31
N LEU A 20 -26.39 -27.06 -8.64
CA LEU A 20 -26.64 -25.97 -7.68
C LEU A 20 -27.38 -24.83 -8.38
N LEU A 21 -28.66 -25.05 -8.72
CA LEU A 21 -29.60 -23.98 -9.08
C LEU A 21 -31.00 -24.36 -8.57
N GLY A 22 -31.38 -23.75 -7.45
CA GLY A 22 -32.71 -23.77 -6.85
C GLY A 22 -32.59 -23.16 -5.45
N GLY A 23 -33.04 -21.95 -5.13
CA GLY A 23 -34.09 -21.15 -5.73
C GLY A 23 -35.12 -20.80 -4.65
N CYS A 24 -34.73 -19.99 -3.66
CA CYS A 24 -35.64 -19.38 -2.69
C CYS A 24 -35.32 -17.88 -2.60
N GLN A 25 -35.83 -17.08 -3.54
CA GLN A 25 -35.91 -15.63 -3.36
C GLN A 25 -37.35 -15.30 -2.99
N ARG A 26 -37.57 -15.11 -1.69
CA ARG A 26 -38.79 -14.52 -1.15
C ARG A 26 -38.71 -13.02 -1.43
N GLY A 27 -39.07 -12.63 -2.66
CA GLY A 27 -39.10 -11.25 -3.10
C GLY A 27 -40.19 -10.47 -2.38
N TRP A 28 -39.78 -9.63 -1.43
CA TRP A 28 -40.52 -8.45 -0.99
C TRP A 28 -40.68 -7.53 -2.21
N ILE A 29 -41.91 -7.22 -2.61
CA ILE A 29 -42.20 -6.29 -3.70
C ILE A 29 -41.89 -4.86 -3.20
N PRO A 30 -40.92 -4.12 -3.77
CA PRO A 30 -40.79 -2.70 -3.52
C PRO A 30 -41.79 -1.96 -4.42
N THR A 31 -42.61 -1.09 -3.84
CA THR A 31 -43.41 -0.13 -4.59
C THR A 31 -42.50 0.83 -5.37
N PRO A 32 -42.71 1.07 -6.67
CA PRO A 32 -42.01 2.11 -7.41
C PRO A 32 -42.71 3.44 -7.12
N GLY A 33 -42.31 4.12 -6.06
CA GLY A 33 -42.99 5.36 -5.65
C GLY A 33 -42.52 5.96 -4.34
N ALA A 34 -41.22 6.02 -4.11
CA ALA A 34 -40.63 6.88 -3.09
C ALA A 34 -39.31 7.43 -3.63
N GLU A 35 -39.45 8.49 -4.43
CA GLU A 35 -38.56 9.64 -4.50
C GLU A 35 -37.17 9.47 -3.85
N GLN A 36 -36.21 8.97 -4.63
CA GLN A 36 -34.80 9.03 -4.30
C GLN A 36 -34.08 9.86 -5.37
N SER A 37 -34.43 11.14 -5.43
CA SER A 37 -33.75 12.15 -6.24
C SER A 37 -33.08 13.17 -5.33
N ARG A 38 -32.04 12.72 -4.61
CA ARG A 38 -31.14 13.62 -3.88
C ARG A 38 -29.74 13.02 -3.74
N THR A 39 -29.10 12.65 -4.85
CA THR A 39 -27.72 12.11 -4.86
C THR A 39 -26.78 12.78 -5.88
N GLY A 40 -27.25 13.74 -6.68
CA GLY A 40 -26.38 14.49 -7.62
C GLY A 40 -25.69 15.70 -6.97
N ALA A 41 -26.47 16.66 -6.46
CA ALA A 41 -25.96 17.96 -6.03
C ALA A 41 -24.93 17.91 -4.88
N GLY A 42 -25.11 17.00 -3.90
CA GLY A 42 -24.18 16.87 -2.77
C GLY A 42 -22.83 16.23 -3.14
N SER A 43 -22.79 15.43 -4.21
CA SER A 43 -21.55 14.81 -4.70
C SER A 43 -20.69 15.84 -5.43
N ASP A 44 -21.30 16.69 -6.25
CA ASP A 44 -20.60 17.72 -7.02
C ASP A 44 -19.99 18.80 -6.11
N ASP A 45 -20.70 19.21 -5.06
CA ASP A 45 -20.19 20.16 -4.07
C ASP A 45 -18.99 19.58 -3.28
N ALA A 46 -19.03 18.29 -2.95
CA ALA A 46 -17.95 17.60 -2.27
C ALA A 46 -16.71 17.50 -3.17
N LEU A 47 -16.88 17.16 -4.45
CA LEU A 47 -15.81 17.11 -5.44
C LEU A 47 -15.17 18.49 -5.64
N ARG A 48 -15.98 19.52 -5.86
CA ARG A 48 -15.48 20.90 -6.02
C ARG A 48 -14.67 21.39 -4.83
N ARG A 49 -15.06 21.00 -3.61
CA ARG A 49 -14.31 21.34 -2.40
C ARG A 49 -12.96 20.61 -2.32
N LEU A 50 -12.88 19.38 -2.82
CA LEU A 50 -11.63 18.62 -2.87
C LEU A 50 -10.67 19.21 -3.90
N GLU A 51 -11.16 19.55 -5.10
CA GLU A 51 -10.38 20.22 -6.14
C GLU A 51 -9.79 21.54 -5.62
N LEU A 52 -10.61 22.39 -5.00
CA LEU A 52 -10.13 23.65 -4.40
C LEU A 52 -9.03 23.44 -3.34
N ARG A 53 -9.13 22.36 -2.56
CA ARG A 53 -8.10 22.02 -1.56
C ARG A 53 -6.82 21.53 -2.21
N LEU A 54 -6.92 20.69 -3.25
CA LEU A 54 -5.77 20.23 -4.03
C LEU A 54 -5.03 21.39 -4.68
N ASP A 55 -5.74 22.29 -5.37
CA ASP A 55 -5.12 23.46 -6.00
C ASP A 55 -4.42 24.39 -4.99
N GLN A 56 -4.94 24.47 -3.76
CA GLN A 56 -4.32 25.24 -2.68
C GLN A 56 -3.07 24.54 -2.14
N LEU A 57 -3.09 23.21 -2.03
CA LEU A 57 -1.95 22.40 -1.62
C LEU A 57 -0.82 22.47 -2.64
N GLU A 58 -1.13 22.31 -3.93
CA GLU A 58 -0.15 22.40 -5.02
C GLU A 58 0.54 23.75 -5.02
N ARG A 59 -0.22 24.86 -4.98
CA ARG A 59 0.35 26.21 -4.90
C ARG A 59 1.24 26.42 -3.68
N ARG A 60 0.86 25.89 -2.51
CA ARG A 60 1.68 25.97 -1.28
C ARG A 60 2.98 25.18 -1.40
N LEU A 61 2.96 24.03 -2.06
CA LEU A 61 4.16 23.22 -2.29
C LEU A 61 5.09 23.89 -3.29
N GLU A 62 4.54 24.47 -4.37
CA GLU A 62 5.33 25.24 -5.33
C GLU A 62 5.99 26.45 -4.67
N ASP A 63 5.26 27.19 -3.82
CA ASP A 63 5.79 28.35 -3.11
C ASP A 63 6.92 27.97 -2.13
N GLN A 64 6.72 26.86 -1.39
CA GLN A 64 7.78 26.29 -0.54
C GLN A 64 9.00 25.83 -1.35
N SER A 65 8.79 25.30 -2.55
CA SER A 65 9.90 24.87 -3.43
C SER A 65 10.70 26.06 -3.99
N LYS A 66 10.06 27.22 -4.19
CA LYS A 66 10.69 28.46 -4.67
C LYS A 66 11.46 29.18 -3.56
N GLY A 67 11.07 29.00 -2.30
CA GLY A 67 11.75 29.54 -1.12
C GLY A 67 12.75 28.59 -0.45
N ALA A 68 12.83 27.33 -0.90
CA ALA A 68 13.82 26.39 -0.41
C ALA A 68 15.21 26.90 -0.82
N ALA A 69 16.00 27.30 0.19
CA ALA A 69 17.43 27.56 0.03
C ALA A 69 18.04 26.42 -0.81
N PRO A 70 19.01 26.71 -1.70
CA PRO A 70 19.65 25.68 -2.50
C PRO A 70 19.98 24.53 -1.57
N LYS A 71 19.45 23.32 -1.87
CA LYS A 71 19.69 22.13 -1.06
C LYS A 71 21.20 22.07 -0.87
N ASP A 72 21.65 22.43 0.32
CA ASP A 72 23.07 22.44 0.62
C ASP A 72 23.53 21.01 0.33
N ALA A 73 24.68 20.82 -0.29
CA ALA A 73 25.10 19.47 -0.73
C ALA A 73 25.16 18.45 0.43
N ARG A 74 25.06 18.94 1.67
CA ARG A 74 25.01 18.21 2.93
C ARG A 74 23.61 17.82 3.39
N THR A 75 22.53 18.37 2.82
CA THR A 75 21.15 18.00 3.15
C THR A 75 20.64 16.98 2.14
N PRO A 76 20.60 15.68 2.51
CA PRO A 76 20.14 14.64 1.60
C PRO A 76 18.67 14.84 1.26
N ALA A 77 18.32 14.55 0.01
CA ALA A 77 17.09 15.08 -0.59
C ALA A 77 15.80 14.28 -0.28
N GLY A 78 15.82 13.37 0.71
CA GLY A 78 14.67 12.54 1.07
C GLY A 78 14.90 11.58 2.25
N PRO A 79 13.92 10.70 2.54
CA PRO A 79 14.06 9.70 3.60
C PRO A 79 15.23 8.73 3.32
N LEU A 80 15.83 8.22 4.39
CA LEU A 80 16.88 7.19 4.28
C LEU A 80 16.25 5.89 3.77
N GLN A 81 16.81 5.31 2.71
CA GLN A 81 16.35 4.07 2.11
C GLN A 81 17.07 2.85 2.69
N SER A 82 18.40 2.90 2.78
CA SER A 82 19.21 1.84 3.39
C SER A 82 20.58 2.37 3.84
N LEU A 83 21.30 1.57 4.63
CA LEU A 83 22.67 1.87 5.05
C LEU A 83 23.55 0.62 5.01
N THR A 84 24.85 0.81 4.85
CA THR A 84 25.86 -0.25 4.98
C THR A 84 27.00 0.22 5.87
N LEU A 85 27.39 -0.62 6.83
CA LEU A 85 28.50 -0.38 7.74
C LEU A 85 29.66 -1.32 7.40
N ARG A 86 30.85 -0.77 7.20
CA ARG A 86 32.10 -1.51 7.00
C ARG A 86 33.07 -1.14 8.09
N ILE A 87 33.51 -2.13 8.86
CA ILE A 87 34.39 -1.98 10.02
C ILE A 87 35.44 -3.09 9.99
N GLY A 88 36.67 -2.78 10.42
CA GLY A 88 37.79 -3.73 10.45
C GLY A 88 38.53 -3.83 9.12
N SER A 89 38.46 -2.78 8.30
CA SER A 89 39.22 -2.63 7.06
C SER A 89 40.05 -1.34 7.08
N ASP A 90 40.88 -1.13 6.06
CA ASP A 90 41.66 0.11 5.93
C ASP A 90 40.78 1.36 5.68
N ASP A 91 39.50 1.17 5.33
CA ASP A 91 38.50 2.21 5.04
C ASP A 91 37.21 1.90 5.79
N ASP A 92 37.22 2.14 7.09
CA ASP A 92 36.05 2.00 7.94
C ASP A 92 35.05 3.14 7.66
N ARG A 93 33.86 2.76 7.21
CA ARG A 93 32.89 3.71 6.65
C ARG A 93 31.45 3.28 6.86
N LEU A 94 30.61 4.26 7.17
CA LEU A 94 29.16 4.19 7.09
C LEU A 94 28.69 4.85 5.79
N ARG A 95 28.06 4.08 4.92
CA ARG A 95 27.44 4.58 3.68
C ARG A 95 25.93 4.60 3.82
N LEU A 96 25.32 5.74 3.52
CA LEU A 96 23.88 5.98 3.54
C LEU A 96 23.36 6.07 2.11
N TYR A 97 22.23 5.41 1.83
CA TYR A 97 21.51 5.46 0.56
C TYR A 97 20.18 6.15 0.77
N TRP A 98 19.94 7.24 0.05
CA TRP A 98 18.75 8.06 0.16
C TRP A 98 17.71 7.66 -0.89
N ALA A 99 16.43 7.93 -0.64
CA ALA A 99 15.35 7.55 -1.56
C ALA A 99 15.39 8.23 -2.94
N ASP A 100 16.13 9.32 -3.07
CA ASP A 100 16.38 10.03 -4.34
C ASP A 100 17.57 9.45 -5.13
N GLY A 101 18.23 8.42 -4.61
CA GLY A 101 19.41 7.79 -5.21
C GLY A 101 20.74 8.46 -4.84
N GLN A 102 20.74 9.55 -4.05
CA GLN A 102 21.98 10.11 -3.52
C GLN A 102 22.62 9.15 -2.50
N ARG A 103 23.92 9.35 -2.27
CA ARG A 103 24.69 8.59 -1.28
C ARG A 103 25.53 9.52 -0.42
N SER A 104 25.62 9.22 0.86
CA SER A 104 26.54 9.89 1.80
C SER A 104 27.53 8.89 2.36
N ASP A 105 28.79 9.26 2.37
CA ASP A 105 29.92 8.44 2.81
C ASP A 105 30.56 9.09 4.05
N LEU A 106 30.46 8.42 5.20
CA LEU A 106 30.94 8.93 6.49
C LEU A 106 32.09 8.06 7.00
N SER A 107 33.27 8.65 7.13
CA SER A 107 34.43 7.98 7.74
C SER A 107 34.13 7.62 9.19
N CYS A 108 34.46 6.39 9.58
CA CYS A 108 34.26 5.91 10.94
C CYS A 108 35.60 5.77 11.65
N SER A 109 35.62 6.12 12.94
CA SER A 109 36.76 5.90 13.83
C SER A 109 36.29 5.21 15.11
N LYS A 110 37.16 4.39 15.68
CA LYS A 110 36.85 3.66 16.90
C LYS A 110 37.03 4.56 18.11
N GLU A 111 35.96 4.78 18.87
CA GLU A 111 35.99 5.57 20.09
C GLU A 111 35.83 4.64 21.30
N GLY A 112 36.95 4.25 21.90
CA GLY A 112 36.96 3.30 23.02
C GLY A 112 36.63 1.85 22.63
N THR A 113 35.92 1.14 23.49
CA THR A 113 35.66 -0.31 23.32
C THR A 113 34.27 -0.54 22.76
N GLY A 114 34.20 -0.93 21.49
CA GLY A 114 32.97 -1.36 20.83
C GLY A 114 32.09 -0.23 20.28
N VAL A 115 32.53 1.03 20.38
CA VAL A 115 31.81 2.19 19.83
C VAL A 115 32.58 2.77 18.65
N TRP A 116 31.83 3.20 17.63
CA TRP A 116 32.36 3.83 16.42
C TRP A 116 31.66 5.17 16.21
N ALA A 117 32.44 6.22 16.01
CA ALA A 117 31.97 7.55 15.64
C ALA A 117 32.14 7.72 14.14
N CYS A 118 31.05 8.04 13.43
CA CYS A 118 31.04 8.24 11.97
C CYS A 118 30.50 9.63 11.66
N GLY A 119 31.23 10.44 10.87
CA GLY A 119 30.86 11.83 10.58
C GLY A 119 31.76 12.51 9.57
#